data_AF-A0A7R9ZFI1-F1
#
_entry.id   AF-A0A7R9ZFI1-F1
#
_cell.length_a   1.000
_cell.length_b   1.000
_cell.length_c   1.000
_cell.angle_alpha   90.00
_cell.angle_beta   90.00
_cell.angle_gamma   90.00
#
_symmetry.space_group_name_H-M   'P 1'
#
loop_
_entity.id
_entity.type
_entity.pdbx_description
1 polymer ?
#
loop_
_entity_poly.entity_id
_entity_poly.type
_entity_poly.pdbx_seq_one_letter_code
_entity_poly.pdbx_strand_id
1 'polypeptide(L)'
;DNSSYLGPFSSPLHVRDSSAPAPLSFAQERMLFIERFNASGSRTAGGAAQSSYIIPMCVKLSVDVDLVALDSALETTVWRHRVLNSVYVDMADGSGTHQVFLQPPPFAVCVVDSSEVKSK
;
A
#
# COMPACT_ATOMS: atom_id res chain seq x y z
N ASP A 1 35.72 14.21 30.46
CA ASP A 1 35.19 15.36 29.72
C ASP A 1 34.43 14.82 28.52
N ASN A 2 33.09 14.86 28.55
CA ASN A 2 32.22 14.07 27.66
C ASN A 2 31.47 14.96 26.64
N SER A 3 32.02 16.13 26.34
CA SER A 3 31.34 17.19 25.58
C SER A 3 31.53 17.09 24.04
N SER A 4 32.32 16.14 23.55
CA SER A 4 32.76 16.08 22.14
C SER A 4 31.90 15.24 21.18
N TYR A 5 30.79 14.64 21.64
CA TYR A 5 29.94 13.76 20.82
C TYR A 5 28.70 14.40 20.18
N LEU A 6 28.45 15.68 20.44
CA LEU A 6 27.35 16.39 19.78
C LEU A 6 27.84 16.89 18.41
N GLY A 7 27.79 15.99 17.42
CA GLY A 7 27.75 16.41 16.02
C GLY A 7 26.62 17.42 15.79
N PRO A 8 26.67 18.22 14.71
CA PRO A 8 25.68 19.27 14.49
C PRO A 8 24.28 18.69 14.64
N PHE A 9 23.49 19.27 15.54
CA PHE A 9 22.09 18.89 15.73
C PHE A 9 21.44 18.79 14.35
N SER A 10 20.94 17.60 13.99
CA SER A 10 20.24 17.41 12.73
C SER A 10 19.19 18.50 12.59
N SER A 11 19.03 19.05 11.38
CA SER A 11 17.96 20.01 11.10
C SER A 11 16.66 19.53 11.76
N PRO A 12 15.90 20.43 12.40
CA PRO A 12 14.66 20.05 13.08
C PRO A 12 13.81 19.20 12.14
N LEU A 13 13.07 18.23 12.70
CA LEU A 13 12.11 17.48 11.91
C LEU A 13 11.05 18.45 11.41
N HIS A 14 11.02 18.67 10.09
CA HIS A 14 9.97 19.41 9.44
C HIS A 14 8.97 18.43 8.85
N VAL A 15 7.69 18.74 8.97
CA VAL A 15 6.66 17.98 8.26
C VAL A 15 6.97 18.08 6.77
N ARG A 16 7.20 16.93 6.15
CA ARG A 16 7.48 16.89 4.72
C ARG A 16 6.23 17.30 3.95
N ASP A 17 6.43 18.05 2.87
CA ASP A 17 5.37 18.27 1.89
C ASP A 17 4.83 16.90 1.42
N SER A 18 3.52 16.75 1.58
CA SER A 18 2.78 15.55 1.28
C SER A 18 2.53 15.39 -0.22
N SER A 19 2.60 16.47 -1.00
CA SER A 19 2.35 16.47 -2.44
C SER A 19 3.54 15.93 -3.26
N ALA A 20 4.75 15.98 -2.70
CA ALA A 20 5.96 15.54 -3.39
C ALA A 20 6.19 14.02 -3.26
N PRO A 21 6.77 13.37 -4.30
CA PRO A 21 7.22 11.98 -4.25
C PRO A 21 8.09 11.69 -3.02
N ALA A 22 7.88 10.52 -2.42
CA ALA A 22 8.65 10.05 -1.26
C ALA A 22 9.75 9.06 -1.67
N PRO A 23 10.95 9.12 -1.06
CA PRO A 23 11.78 7.91 -1.01
C PRO A 23 11.02 6.81 -0.26
N LEU A 24 11.21 5.56 -0.67
CA LEU A 24 10.66 4.40 0.02
C LEU A 24 11.36 4.22 1.36
N SER A 25 10.64 3.71 2.36
CA SER A 25 11.25 3.15 3.55
C SER A 25 11.96 1.84 3.23
N PHE A 26 12.94 1.44 4.05
CA PHE A 26 13.64 0.16 3.88
C PHE A 26 12.69 -1.06 3.79
N ALA A 27 11.59 -1.04 4.54
CA ALA A 27 10.59 -2.11 4.46
C ALA A 27 9.89 -2.14 3.10
N GLN A 28 9.54 -0.97 2.55
CA GLN A 28 8.92 -0.85 1.23
C GLN A 28 9.89 -1.25 0.10
N GLU A 29 11.16 -0.83 0.18
CA GLU A 29 12.19 -1.22 -0.79
C GLU A 29 12.41 -2.73 -0.80
N ARG A 30 12.53 -3.34 0.38
CA ARG A 30 12.67 -4.79 0.51
C ARG A 30 11.49 -5.54 -0.11
N MET A 31 10.28 -5.07 0.14
CA MET A 31 9.07 -5.68 -0.41
C MET A 31 9.01 -5.56 -1.93
N LEU A 32 9.31 -4.38 -2.47
CA LEU A 32 9.38 -4.15 -3.91
C LEU A 32 10.47 -5.00 -4.58
N PHE A 33 11.62 -5.16 -3.93
CA PHE A 33 12.67 -6.05 -4.40
C PHE A 33 12.17 -7.50 -4.50
N ILE A 34 11.49 -8.01 -3.48
CA ILE A 34 10.97 -9.38 -3.47
C ILE A 34 9.90 -9.57 -4.55
N GLU A 35 8.99 -8.61 -4.72
CA GLU A 35 7.99 -8.62 -5.78
C GLU A 35 8.64 -8.69 -7.17
N ARG A 36 9.58 -7.77 -7.47
CA ARG A 36 10.30 -7.71 -8.76
C ARG A 36 11.14 -8.97 -9.00
N PHE A 37 11.80 -9.49 -7.97
CA PHE A 37 12.59 -10.72 -8.05
C PHE A 37 11.72 -11.92 -8.42
N ASN A 38 10.60 -12.13 -7.72
CA ASN A 38 9.67 -13.22 -8.01
C ASN A 38 9.03 -13.10 -9.41
N ALA A 39 8.74 -11.89 -9.87
CA ALA A 39 8.18 -11.65 -11.20
C ALA A 39 9.14 -12.01 -12.35
N SER A 40 10.46 -11.90 -12.13
CA SER A 40 11.49 -12.22 -13.13
C SER A 40 11.72 -13.73 -13.34
N GLY A 41 11.32 -14.57 -12.38
CA GLY A 41 11.63 -16.00 -12.36
C GLY A 41 10.65 -16.91 -13.11
N SER A 42 9.46 -16.43 -13.52
CA SER A 42 8.49 -17.25 -14.27
C SER A 42 7.46 -16.39 -15.01
N ARG A 43 7.60 -16.29 -16.34
CA ARG A 43 6.59 -15.67 -17.23
C ARG A 43 5.36 -16.57 -17.46
N THR A 44 5.30 -17.74 -16.83
CA THR A 44 4.24 -18.75 -17.02
C THR A 44 3.55 -19.18 -15.73
N ALA A 45 3.97 -18.70 -14.56
CA ALA A 45 3.26 -18.93 -13.30
C ALA A 45 2.26 -17.81 -13.06
N GLY A 46 1.07 -17.91 -13.66
CA GLY A 46 -0.06 -17.04 -13.34
C GLY A 46 -0.35 -17.03 -11.84
N GLY A 47 -0.24 -15.86 -11.21
CA GLY A 47 -0.86 -15.45 -9.94
C GLY A 47 -0.36 -16.09 -8.63
N ALA A 48 0.12 -17.34 -8.61
CA ALA A 48 0.35 -18.05 -7.35
C ALA A 48 1.64 -17.65 -6.61
N ALA A 49 2.73 -17.36 -7.33
CA ALA A 49 3.99 -16.90 -6.74
C ALA A 49 3.96 -15.44 -6.24
N GLN A 50 2.91 -14.68 -6.60
CA GLN A 50 2.74 -13.27 -6.24
C GLN A 50 2.02 -13.07 -4.89
N SER A 51 1.50 -14.15 -4.28
CA SER A 51 0.54 -14.02 -3.16
C SER A 51 1.14 -14.12 -1.75
N SER A 52 2.44 -14.37 -1.58
CA SER A 52 3.04 -14.59 -0.25
C SER A 52 2.97 -13.37 0.69
N TYR A 53 2.70 -12.19 0.13
CA TYR A 53 2.64 -10.93 0.86
C TYR A 53 1.26 -10.26 0.83
N ILE A 54 0.26 -10.97 0.29
CA ILE A 54 -1.15 -10.57 0.42
C ILE A 54 -1.66 -11.14 1.75
N ILE A 55 -2.34 -10.32 2.55
CA ILE A 55 -2.99 -10.73 3.79
C ILE A 55 -4.48 -10.83 3.51
N PRO A 56 -5.01 -12.00 3.10
CA PRO A 56 -6.44 -12.17 2.92
C PRO A 56 -7.14 -12.08 4.27
N MET A 57 -8.23 -11.32 4.34
CA MET A 57 -9.07 -11.23 5.52
C MET A 57 -10.52 -11.52 5.15
N CYS A 58 -11.21 -12.24 6.02
CA CYS A 58 -12.64 -12.50 5.92
C CYS A 58 -13.28 -12.18 7.26
N VAL A 59 -14.39 -11.44 7.24
CA VAL A 59 -15.15 -11.06 8.43
C VAL A 59 -16.59 -11.52 8.27
N LYS A 60 -17.16 -12.08 9.33
CA LYS A 60 -18.59 -12.42 9.38
C LYS A 60 -19.35 -11.22 9.93
N LEU A 61 -20.26 -10.68 9.14
CA LEU A 61 -21.12 -9.56 9.53
C LEU A 61 -22.44 -10.09 10.14
N SER A 62 -23.10 -9.24 10.93
CA SER A 62 -24.45 -9.52 11.41
C SER A 62 -25.45 -9.47 10.26
N VAL A 63 -26.59 -10.14 10.43
CA VAL A 63 -27.64 -10.22 9.39
C VAL A 63 -28.29 -8.85 9.13
N ASP A 64 -28.30 -7.98 10.13
CA ASP A 64 -28.85 -6.62 10.11
C ASP A 64 -27.83 -5.55 9.69
N VAL A 65 -26.72 -5.94 9.07
CA VAL A 65 -25.70 -4.99 8.62
C VAL A 65 -26.28 -4.04 7.56
N ASP A 66 -26.08 -2.74 7.79
CA ASP A 66 -26.34 -1.73 6.78
C ASP A 66 -25.20 -1.71 5.75
N LEU A 67 -25.47 -2.28 4.58
CA LEU A 67 -24.50 -2.36 3.48
C LEU A 67 -24.15 -0.98 2.90
N VAL A 68 -25.07 -0.02 2.94
CA VAL A 68 -24.82 1.34 2.45
C VAL A 68 -23.86 2.07 3.38
N ALA A 69 -24.08 1.91 4.69
CA ALA A 69 -23.16 2.45 5.70
C ALA A 69 -21.77 1.78 5.62
N LEU A 70 -21.72 0.46 5.38
CA LEU A 70 -20.47 -0.27 5.21
C LEU A 70 -19.68 0.20 3.98
N ASP A 71 -20.35 0.34 2.83
CA ASP A 71 -19.75 0.84 1.60
C ASP A 71 -19.16 2.24 1.80
N SER A 72 -19.95 3.15 2.41
CA SER A 72 -19.50 4.51 2.76
C SER A 72 -18.31 4.51 3.72
N ALA A 73 -18.28 3.59 4.68
CA ALA A 73 -17.18 3.47 5.63
C ALA A 73 -15.90 2.95 4.95
N LEU A 74 -16.00 2.01 4.02
CA LEU A 74 -14.88 1.52 3.22
C LEU A 74 -14.34 2.61 2.30
N GLU A 75 -15.22 3.33 1.60
CA GLU A 75 -14.85 4.49 0.77
C GLU A 75 -14.11 5.54 1.62
N THR A 76 -14.65 5.90 2.78
CA THR A 76 -14.02 6.85 3.71
C THR A 76 -12.65 6.35 4.19
N THR A 77 -12.52 5.05 4.44
CA THR A 77 -11.25 4.44 4.86
C THR A 77 -10.21 4.54 3.74
N VAL A 78 -10.57 4.16 2.52
CA VAL A 78 -9.70 4.30 1.35
C VAL A 78 -9.30 5.76 1.20
N TRP A 79 -10.25 6.70 1.22
CA TRP A 79 -9.97 8.13 1.06
C TRP A 79 -9.06 8.70 2.16
N ARG A 80 -9.26 8.28 3.41
CA ARG A 80 -8.50 8.74 4.59
C ARG A 80 -7.06 8.20 4.61
N HIS A 81 -6.84 6.96 4.17
CA HIS A 81 -5.54 6.30 4.30
C HIS A 81 -4.70 6.44 3.04
N ARG A 82 -3.70 7.32 3.08
CA ARG A 82 -2.81 7.63 1.95
C ARG A 82 -2.04 6.41 1.42
N VAL A 83 -1.69 5.46 2.28
CA VAL A 83 -0.98 4.24 1.87
C VAL A 83 -1.79 3.39 0.89
N LEU A 84 -3.13 3.42 0.99
CA LEU A 84 -4.04 2.71 0.08
C LEU A 84 -4.15 3.39 -1.30
N ASN A 85 -3.75 4.66 -1.40
CA ASN A 85 -3.76 5.45 -2.63
C ASN A 85 -2.35 5.87 -3.01
N SER A 86 -1.41 4.94 -2.96
CA SER A 86 -0.03 5.19 -3.32
C SER A 86 0.49 4.15 -4.30
N VAL A 87 1.40 4.58 -5.17
CA VAL A 87 2.05 3.75 -6.16
C VAL A 87 3.55 3.97 -6.12
N TYR A 88 4.32 2.96 -6.49
CA TYR A 88 5.76 3.07 -6.67
C TYR A 88 6.08 3.39 -8.13
N VAL A 89 6.80 4.49 -8.36
CA VAL A 89 7.12 5.01 -9.70
C VAL A 89 8.63 5.17 -9.81
N ASP A 90 9.21 4.65 -10.88
CA ASP A 90 10.61 4.91 -11.20
C ASP A 90 10.74 6.34 -11.76
N MET A 91 11.57 7.15 -11.11
CA MET A 91 11.73 8.56 -11.47
C MET A 91 12.57 8.73 -12.74
N ALA A 92 12.13 9.60 -13.65
CA ALA A 92 12.78 9.83 -14.95
C ALA A 92 14.17 10.45 -14.83
N ASP A 93 14.48 11.11 -13.71
CA ASP A 93 15.77 11.74 -13.41
C ASP A 93 16.82 10.75 -12.87
N GLY A 94 16.46 9.46 -12.73
CA GLY A 94 17.36 8.43 -12.21
C GLY A 94 17.53 8.45 -10.69
N SER A 95 16.74 9.24 -9.96
CA SER A 95 16.78 9.28 -8.48
C SER A 95 16.28 8.00 -7.80
N GLY A 96 15.79 7.03 -8.58
CA GLY A 96 15.33 5.72 -8.12
C GLY A 96 13.81 5.59 -8.11
N THR A 97 13.31 4.59 -7.40
CA THR A 97 11.87 4.38 -7.24
C THR A 97 11.35 5.21 -6.08
N HIS A 98 10.29 5.99 -6.29
CA HIS A 98 9.62 6.78 -5.26
C HIS A 98 8.16 6.36 -5.07
N GLN A 99 7.64 6.58 -3.87
CA GLN A 99 6.22 6.45 -3.57
C GLN A 99 5.52 7.77 -3.90
N VAL A 100 4.56 7.69 -4.82
CA VAL A 100 3.70 8.80 -5.23
C VAL A 100 2.30 8.55 -4.69
N PHE A 101 1.68 9.60 -4.17
CA PHE A 101 0.31 9.56 -3.66
C PHE A 101 -0.65 10.05 -4.73
N LEU A 102 -1.69 9.28 -4.98
CA LEU A 102 -2.71 9.56 -5.98
C LEU A 102 -3.98 10.07 -5.31
N GLN A 103 -4.82 10.72 -6.11
CA GLN A 103 -6.22 10.87 -5.71
C GLN A 103 -6.87 9.48 -5.69
N PRO A 104 -7.65 9.15 -4.65
CA PRO A 104 -8.33 7.87 -4.59
C PRO A 104 -9.21 7.65 -5.83
N PRO A 105 -9.07 6.51 -6.54
CA PRO A 105 -9.97 6.19 -7.63
C PRO A 105 -11.39 5.94 -7.06
N PRO A 106 -12.43 6.05 -7.91
CA PRO A 106 -13.77 5.60 -7.50
C PRO A 106 -13.68 4.13 -7.07
N PHE A 107 -14.17 3.87 -5.86
CA PHE A 107 -14.23 2.56 -5.24
C PHE A 107 -15.68 2.07 -5.29
N ALA A 108 -15.87 0.77 -5.54
CA ALA A 108 -17.20 0.15 -5.54
C ALA A 108 -17.14 -1.22 -4.86
N VAL A 109 -18.01 -1.45 -3.89
CA VAL A 109 -18.21 -2.79 -3.30
C VAL A 109 -19.09 -3.61 -4.24
N CYS A 110 -18.59 -4.78 -4.63
CA CYS A 110 -19.38 -5.78 -5.34
C CYS A 110 -20.03 -6.72 -4.32
N VAL A 111 -21.35 -6.78 -4.30
CA VAL A 111 -22.10 -7.77 -3.53
C VAL A 111 -22.24 -9.02 -4.40
N VAL A 112 -21.74 -10.14 -3.91
CA VAL A 112 -21.78 -11.43 -4.59
C VAL A 112 -22.47 -12.42 -3.67
N ASP A 113 -23.38 -13.23 -4.21
CA ASP A 113 -24.00 -14.30 -3.44
C ASP A 113 -22.93 -15.36 -3.11
N SER A 114 -22.91 -15.84 -1.87
CA SER A 114 -21.94 -16.85 -1.43
C SER A 114 -21.94 -18.13 -2.28
N SER A 115 -23.06 -18.46 -2.93
CA SER A 115 -23.20 -19.60 -3.84
C SER A 115 -22.45 -19.43 -5.17
N GLU A 116 -22.15 -18.18 -5.56
CA GLU A 116 -21.38 -17.85 -6.76
C GLU A 116 -19.86 -17.87 -6.53
N VAL A 117 -19.44 -17.80 -5.26
CA VAL A 117 -18.02 -17.86 -4.87
C VAL A 117 -17.56 -19.32 -4.90
N LYS A 118 -16.95 -19.75 -6.00
CA LYS A 118 -16.30 -21.07 -6.08
C LYS A 118 -15.19 -21.17 -5.04
N SER A 119 -15.33 -22.10 -4.09
CA SER A 119 -14.22 -22.50 -3.21
C SER A 119 -13.04 -22.91 -4.07
N LYS A 120 -11.89 -22.29 -3.83
CA LYS A 120 -10.59 -22.81 -4.26
C LYS A 120 -10.16 -23.97 -3.37
#